data_AF-A0A656QKQ6-F1
#
_entry.id   AF-A0A656QKQ6-F1
#
_cell.length_a   1.000
_cell.length_b   1.000
_cell.length_c   1.000
_cell.angle_alpha   90.00
_cell.angle_beta   90.00
_cell.angle_gamma   90.00
#
_symmetry.space_group_name_H-M   'P 1'
#
loop_
_entity.id
_entity.type
_entity.pdbx_description
1 polymer ?
#
loop_
_entity_poly.entity_id
_entity_poly.type
_entity_poly.pdbx_seq_one_letter_code
_entity_poly.pdbx_strand_id
1 'polypeptide(L)'
;MSSYSFALEARAAWALHVVAVIAGDSKAADAYRAEAQIMAMESGRASHTEGVSRPNLVSDVPALVGKWTAGWNERARAALPTIHDLIEAALNANKVTQ
;
A
#
# COMPACT_ATOMS: atom_id res chain seq x y z
N MET A 1 4.40 11.13 -5.00
CA MET A 1 4.72 11.10 -3.56
C MET A 1 5.48 9.83 -3.26
N SER A 2 6.41 9.85 -2.30
CA SER A 2 7.15 8.66 -1.90
C SER A 2 6.36 7.81 -0.90
N SER A 3 6.79 6.56 -0.71
CA SER A 3 6.28 5.67 0.34
C SER A 3 6.24 6.32 1.74
N TYR A 4 7.26 7.12 2.07
CA TYR A 4 7.37 7.84 3.34
C TYR A 4 6.42 9.04 3.44
N SER A 5 6.18 9.77 2.34
CA SER A 5 5.19 10.86 2.34
C SER A 5 3.79 10.31 2.64
N PHE A 6 3.40 9.23 1.96
CA PHE A 6 2.12 8.56 2.25
C PHE A 6 2.05 8.00 3.67
N ALA A 7 3.15 7.43 4.18
CA ALA A 7 3.19 6.92 5.55
C ALA A 7 3.04 8.03 6.60
N LEU A 8 3.60 9.22 6.33
CA LEU A 8 3.43 10.39 7.19
C LEU A 8 1.98 10.87 7.20
N GLU A 9 1.35 10.99 6.02
CA GLU A 9 -0.06 11.38 5.92
C GLU A 9 -0.98 10.35 6.60
N ALA A 10 -0.71 9.06 6.42
CA ALA A 10 -1.42 8.00 7.12
C ALA A 10 -1.35 8.16 8.64
N ARG A 11 -0.16 8.48 9.16
CA ARG A 11 0.04 8.73 10.59
C ARG A 11 -0.68 9.98 11.07
N ALA A 12 -0.60 11.08 10.32
CA ALA A 12 -1.24 12.34 10.67
C ALA A 12 -2.77 12.18 10.72
N ALA A 13 -3.36 11.55 9.70
CA ALA A 13 -4.78 11.24 9.65
C ALA A 13 -5.19 10.30 10.80
N TRP A 14 -4.37 9.29 11.14
CA TRP A 14 -4.67 8.43 12.30
C TRP A 14 -4.67 9.19 13.62
N ALA A 15 -3.75 10.15 13.80
CA ALA A 15 -3.73 11.01 14.97
C ALA A 15 -5.00 11.89 15.04
N LEU A 16 -5.43 12.47 13.91
CA LEU A 16 -6.68 13.23 13.83
C LEU A 16 -7.92 12.36 14.12
N HIS A 17 -7.92 11.11 13.65
CA HIS A 17 -8.95 10.13 14.02
C HIS A 17 -9.03 9.96 15.54
N VAL A 18 -7.90 9.73 16.22
CA VAL A 18 -7.88 9.57 17.69
C VAL A 18 -8.39 10.83 18.39
N VAL A 19 -7.99 12.02 17.94
CA VAL A 19 -8.49 13.29 18.49
C VAL A 19 -9.99 13.42 18.32
N ALA A 20 -10.53 13.13 17.14
CA ALA A 20 -11.96 13.21 16.86
C ALA A 20 -12.78 12.21 17.69
N VAL A 21 -12.25 10.99 17.90
CA VAL A 21 -12.88 10.00 18.81
C VAL A 21 -12.97 10.54 20.23
N ILE A 22 -11.88 11.12 20.76
CA ILE A 22 -11.86 11.69 22.12
C ILE A 22 -12.82 12.90 22.23
N ALA A 23 -12.92 13.71 21.17
CA ALA A 23 -13.83 14.84 21.11
C ALA A 23 -15.31 14.45 20.93
N GLY A 24 -15.61 13.19 20.65
CA GLY A 24 -16.98 12.71 20.37
C GLY A 24 -17.51 13.06 18.98
N ASP A 25 -16.65 13.52 18.05
CA ASP A 25 -17.03 13.79 16.66
C ASP A 25 -16.89 12.52 15.81
N SER A 26 -17.93 11.70 15.84
CA SER A 26 -17.98 10.42 15.10
C SER A 26 -17.78 10.59 13.59
N LYS A 27 -18.31 11.66 12.99
CA LYS A 27 -18.21 11.88 11.55
C LYS A 27 -16.77 12.20 11.14
N ALA A 28 -16.11 13.09 11.88
CA ALA A 28 -14.71 13.40 11.62
C ALA A 28 -13.81 12.18 11.89
N ALA A 29 -14.09 11.45 12.97
CA ALA A 29 -13.35 10.23 13.31
C ALA A 29 -13.36 9.21 12.17
N ASP A 30 -14.53 8.93 11.58
CA ASP A 30 -14.64 7.98 10.48
C ASP A 30 -13.93 8.46 9.21
N ALA A 31 -14.04 9.76 8.89
CA ALA A 31 -13.36 10.35 7.74
C ALA A 31 -11.84 10.24 7.84
N TYR A 32 -11.26 10.63 8.99
CA TYR A 32 -9.82 10.56 9.21
C TYR A 32 -9.31 9.11 9.29
N ARG A 33 -10.13 8.18 9.82
CA ARG A 33 -9.80 6.75 9.79
C ARG A 33 -9.71 6.23 8.36
N ALA A 34 -10.67 6.58 7.51
CA ALA A 34 -10.68 6.17 6.11
C ALA A 34 -9.48 6.74 5.35
N GLU A 35 -9.18 8.03 5.53
CA GLU A 35 -8.03 8.70 4.94
C GLU A 35 -6.71 8.02 5.36
N ALA A 36 -6.53 7.76 6.67
CA ALA A 36 -5.35 7.08 7.19
C ALA A 36 -5.13 5.70 6.55
N GLN A 37 -6.22 4.95 6.36
CA GLN A 37 -6.17 3.63 5.74
C GLN A 37 -5.85 3.69 4.25
N ILE A 38 -6.38 4.67 3.52
CA ILE A 38 -6.07 4.89 2.10
C ILE A 38 -4.58 5.23 1.96
N MET A 39 -4.08 6.18 2.74
CA MET A 39 -2.68 6.58 2.68
C MET A 39 -1.72 5.46 3.09
N ALA A 40 -2.10 4.62 4.06
CA ALA A 40 -1.31 3.43 4.39
C ALA A 40 -1.24 2.43 3.22
N MET A 41 -2.33 2.25 2.49
CA MET A 41 -2.37 1.38 1.30
C MET A 41 -1.52 1.94 0.15
N GLU A 42 -1.61 3.24 -0.13
CA GLU A 42 -0.76 3.90 -1.14
C GLU A 42 0.72 3.85 -0.75
N SER A 43 1.04 4.00 0.54
CA SER A 43 2.40 3.79 1.04
C SER A 43 2.89 2.37 0.74
N GLY A 44 2.05 1.34 0.86
CA GLY A 44 2.39 -0.04 0.51
C GLY A 44 2.69 -0.23 -0.97
N ARG A 45 1.84 0.32 -1.85
CA ARG A 45 2.03 0.30 -3.31
C ARG A 45 3.32 1.01 -3.73
N ALA A 46 3.58 2.18 -3.14
CA ALA A 46 4.79 2.95 -3.38
C ALA A 46 6.04 2.22 -2.86
N SER A 47 5.99 1.64 -1.65
CA SER A 47 7.12 0.90 -1.07
C SER A 47 7.54 -0.27 -1.95
N HIS A 48 6.57 -1.00 -2.52
CA HIS A 48 6.87 -2.10 -3.46
C HIS A 48 7.56 -1.59 -4.72
N THR A 49 7.06 -0.48 -5.28
CA THR A 49 7.64 0.12 -6.49
C THR A 49 9.04 0.69 -6.24
N GLU A 50 9.27 1.25 -5.06
CA GLU A 50 10.56 1.79 -4.61
C GLU A 50 11.53 0.70 -4.12
N GLY A 51 11.05 -0.52 -3.87
CA GLY A 51 11.87 -1.63 -3.35
C GLY A 51 12.30 -1.47 -1.89
N VAL A 52 11.54 -0.71 -1.09
CA VAL A 52 11.86 -0.42 0.32
C VAL A 52 10.93 -1.16 1.28
N SER A 53 11.38 -1.35 2.52
CA SER A 53 10.55 -1.97 3.56
C SER A 53 9.47 -1.02 4.09
N ARG A 54 8.52 -1.57 4.85
CA ARG A 54 7.44 -0.78 5.46
C ARG A 54 7.99 0.34 6.35
N PRO A 55 7.56 1.59 6.17
CA PRO A 55 7.95 2.68 7.06
C PRO A 55 7.50 2.45 8.51
N ASN A 56 8.34 2.86 9.47
CA ASN A 56 8.00 2.78 10.90
C ASN A 56 6.73 3.58 11.26
N LEU A 57 6.45 4.65 10.49
CA LEU A 57 5.27 5.51 10.64
C LEU A 57 3.93 4.78 10.52
N VAL A 58 3.89 3.58 9.94
CA VAL A 58 2.66 2.77 9.82
C VAL A 58 2.77 1.41 10.53
N SER A 59 3.87 1.12 11.22
CA SER A 59 4.20 -0.23 11.71
C SER A 59 3.65 -0.55 13.11
N ASP A 60 3.31 0.47 13.90
CA ASP A 60 2.79 0.37 15.27
C ASP A 60 1.25 0.40 15.37
N VAL A 61 0.56 0.73 14.27
CA VAL A 61 -0.90 0.75 14.21
C VAL A 61 -1.40 -0.44 13.39
N PRO A 62 -1.97 -1.50 14.01
CA PRO A 62 -2.38 -2.72 13.31
C PRO A 62 -3.34 -2.48 12.13
N ALA A 63 -4.24 -1.51 12.27
CA ALA A 63 -5.17 -1.13 11.20
C ALA A 63 -4.45 -0.58 9.95
N LEU A 64 -3.35 0.16 10.13
CA LEU A 64 -2.55 0.68 9.02
C LEU A 64 -1.62 -0.40 8.46
N VAL A 65 -1.05 -1.26 9.32
CA VAL A 65 -0.25 -2.42 8.91
C VAL A 65 -1.02 -3.31 7.93
N GLY A 66 -2.28 -3.61 8.24
CA GLY A 66 -3.13 -4.42 7.36
C GLY A 66 -3.33 -3.79 5.98
N LYS A 67 -3.55 -2.47 5.93
CA LYS A 67 -3.76 -1.73 4.68
C LYS A 67 -2.48 -1.57 3.86
N TRP A 68 -1.35 -1.27 4.50
CA TRP A 68 -0.05 -1.26 3.85
C TRP A 68 0.27 -2.61 3.20
N THR A 69 0.03 -3.70 3.94
CA THR A 69 0.27 -5.06 3.42
C THR A 69 -0.62 -5.39 2.22
N ALA A 70 -1.88 -4.95 2.25
CA ALA A 70 -2.78 -5.10 1.12
C ALA A 70 -2.29 -4.34 -0.13
N GLY A 71 -1.88 -3.08 0.01
CA GLY A 71 -1.34 -2.27 -1.09
C GLY A 71 -0.04 -2.84 -1.66
N TRP A 72 0.87 -3.33 -0.80
CA TRP A 72 2.07 -4.03 -1.22
C TRP A 72 1.76 -5.25 -2.08
N ASN A 73 0.89 -6.14 -1.59
CA ASN A 73 0.53 -7.39 -2.26
C ASN A 73 -0.23 -7.15 -3.56
N GLU A 74 -1.07 -6.11 -3.62
CA GLU A 74 -1.73 -5.70 -4.86
C GLU A 74 -0.71 -5.29 -5.91
N ARG A 75 0.27 -4.45 -5.55
CA ARG A 75 1.31 -4.04 -6.49
C ARG A 75 2.19 -5.20 -6.92
N ALA A 76 2.54 -6.09 -5.99
CA ALA A 76 3.29 -7.31 -6.26
C ALA A 76 2.55 -8.21 -7.27
N ARG A 77 1.25 -8.40 -7.07
CA ARG A 77 0.40 -9.18 -7.99
C ARG A 77 0.33 -8.55 -9.38
N ALA A 78 0.19 -7.23 -9.44
CA ALA A 78 0.15 -6.49 -10.71
C ALA A 78 1.49 -6.49 -11.46
N ALA A 79 2.59 -6.86 -10.80
CA ALA A 79 3.91 -7.02 -11.42
C ALA A 79 4.19 -8.45 -11.92
N LEU A 80 3.31 -9.42 -11.64
CA LEU A 80 3.46 -10.77 -12.16
C LEU A 80 3.18 -10.80 -13.67
N PRO A 81 3.98 -11.53 -14.46
CA PRO A 81 3.70 -11.73 -15.87
C PRO A 81 2.37 -12.45 -16.05
N THR A 82 1.63 -12.07 -17.08
CA THR A 82 0.38 -12.74 -17.43
C THR A 82 0.67 -14.12 -18.04
N ILE A 83 -0.34 -14.98 -18.09
CA ILE A 83 -0.23 -16.26 -18.80
C ILE A 83 0.16 -16.04 -20.27
N HIS A 84 -0.36 -14.98 -20.89
CA HIS A 84 -0.03 -14.64 -22.27
C HIS A 84 1.46 -14.29 -22.42
N ASP A 85 2.00 -13.45 -21.53
CA ASP A 85 3.43 -13.09 -21.54
C ASP A 85 4.33 -14.33 -21.39
N LEU A 86 3.92 -15.27 -20.54
CA LEU A 86 4.65 -16.52 -20.33
C LEU A 86 4.61 -17.43 -21.57
N ILE A 87 3.47 -17.51 -22.26
CA ILE A 87 3.33 -18.29 -23.50
C ILE A 87 4.21 -17.70 -24.61
N GLU A 88 4.15 -16.38 -24.82
CA GLU A 88 4.98 -15.69 -25.81
C GLU A 88 6.47 -15.86 -25.52
N ALA A 89 6.88 -15.73 -24.26
CA ALA A 89 8.27 -15.98 -23.86
C ALA A 89 8.73 -17.41 -24.18
N ALA A 90 7.88 -18.41 -23.91
CA ALA A 90 8.19 -19.82 -24.19
C ALA A 90 8.28 -20.11 -25.70
N LEU A 91 7.37 -19.56 -26.50
CA LEU A 91 7.38 -19.72 -27.96
C LEU A 91 8.63 -19.09 -28.58
N ASN A 92 9.02 -17.90 -28.12
CA ASN A 92 10.20 -17.22 -28.61
C ASN A 92 11.48 -17.96 -28.21
N ALA A 93 11.58 -18.47 -26.99
CA ALA A 93 12.73 -19.29 -26.57
C ALA A 93 12.92 -20.53 -27.45
N ASN A 94 11.83 -21.21 -27.84
CA ASN A 94 11.89 -22.42 -28.67
C ASN A 94 12.38 -22.12 -30.10
N LYS A 95 12.04 -20.96 -30.66
CA LYS A 95 12.52 -20.51 -31.98
C LYS A 95 14.02 -20.19 -32.02
N VAL A 96 14.62 -19.78 -30.91
CA VAL A 96 16.07 -19.51 -30.82
C VAL A 96 16.89 -20.80 -30.70
N THR A 97 16.25 -21.92 -30.37
CA THR A 97 16.92 -23.21 -30.14
C THR A 97 16.85 -24.16 -31.36
N GLN A 98 16.17 -23.75 -32.44
CA GLN A 98 16.09 -24.47 -33.72
C GLN A 98 16.90 -23.75 -34.80
#